data_AF-A0A835PGU3-F1
#
_entry.id   AF-A0A835PGU3-F1
#
_cell.length_a   1.000
_cell.length_b   1.000
_cell.length_c   1.000
_cell.angle_alpha   90.00
_cell.angle_beta   90.00
_cell.angle_gamma   90.00
#
_symmetry.space_group_name_H-M   'P 1'
#
loop_
_entity.id
_entity.type
_entity.pdbx_description
1 polymer ?
#
loop_
_entity_poly.entity_id
_entity_poly.type
_entity_poly.pdbx_seq_one_letter_code
_entity_poly.pdbx_strand_id
1 'polypeptide(L)'
;MAQLKSLIDLSFCYRNLDYLLLMAPNFSGVESPRRKLGLLRDQVQLVKRKDCAKYEIASIQEALSFEKGFYIVIRSCQLLVQKNEGIILIGIAGPSGAGKTVFTEKIVNFMPSIAVISMDNYNESSRIIDGNFDDPRLTDYETLLENIYGLKEGRSVKVPIYDFKSSCRTGYRTVDVPNSRIVIIEGIYALSERLRPLLDLRVSVTGGVHFDLVKRVLRDIQRAGQEPEEIIHQISETVYPMYKAFIEPDLQTAHIKIINKFNPLSGFQNPTYILKSPRNLSVDQVKAVFSKEHTETMEETYDIYLLPPGEDPDICQSYLRMRNRDGKYSLMFEEWVTDSPFIISPRITFEVSVRLLGGLMALGYSIAAILKRCSHVFSDDRVTIKLDRLEQLNRHYIQVQGRDRMFVKFVADQLGLEGSYIPRTYIEQIQFEKLVKDVMALPDDLKTKLSIDEDLVSSPKDMLSRASADRIAMRNQRLKRCHQFILLIQYLISGFFLLN
;
A
#
# COMPACT_ATOMS: atom_id res chain seq x y z
N MET A 1 27.97 -14.60 11.08
CA MET A 1 28.30 -13.62 12.14
C MET A 1 29.74 -13.15 11.91
N ALA A 2 30.00 -11.85 12.02
CA ALA A 2 31.26 -11.16 11.70
C ALA A 2 31.52 -10.84 10.21
N GLN A 3 30.66 -10.01 9.62
CA GLN A 3 31.01 -9.01 8.57
C GLN A 3 29.74 -8.21 8.22
N LEU A 4 29.21 -7.43 9.18
CA LEU A 4 28.18 -6.42 8.94
C LEU A 4 28.15 -5.39 10.10
N LYS A 5 29.34 -4.90 10.48
CA LYS A 5 29.55 -3.86 11.50
C LYS A 5 30.56 -2.83 10.97
N SER A 6 30.17 -2.03 9.98
CA SER A 6 30.82 -0.75 9.69
C SER A 6 30.04 -0.02 8.60
N LEU A 7 29.30 1.03 8.99
CA LEU A 7 28.84 2.18 8.19
C LEU A 7 27.44 2.66 8.62
N ILE A 8 27.29 3.06 9.88
CA ILE A 8 26.38 4.15 10.27
C ILE A 8 27.07 4.92 11.39
N ASP A 9 27.76 5.99 11.02
CA ASP A 9 28.41 6.91 11.95
C ASP A 9 27.33 7.78 12.62
N LEU A 10 26.79 7.31 13.75
CA LEU A 10 25.75 7.94 14.56
C LEU A 10 26.24 9.14 15.40
N SER A 11 27.50 9.55 15.23
CA SER A 11 28.14 10.60 16.02
C SER A 11 27.86 12.03 15.52
N PHE A 12 27.41 12.21 14.27
CA PHE A 12 27.24 13.54 13.67
C PHE A 12 25.89 14.22 13.97
N CYS A 13 24.87 13.46 14.37
CA CYS A 13 23.54 14.01 14.68
C CYS A 13 23.40 14.59 16.11
N TYR A 14 24.28 14.20 17.04
CA TYR A 14 24.15 14.60 18.45
C TYR A 14 24.60 16.05 18.73
N ARG A 15 25.44 16.66 17.89
CA ARG A 15 25.99 18.00 18.20
C ARG A 15 25.18 19.19 17.69
N ASN A 16 24.19 18.99 16.81
CA ASN A 16 23.45 20.09 16.19
C ASN A 16 22.03 20.31 16.75
N LEU A 17 21.53 19.45 17.64
CA LEU A 17 20.22 19.65 18.26
C LEU A 17 20.26 20.38 19.61
N ASP A 18 21.36 20.29 20.36
CA ASP A 18 21.48 20.95 21.68
C ASP A 18 21.64 22.48 21.57
N TYR A 19 22.12 22.99 20.44
CA TYR A 19 22.28 24.44 20.23
C TYR A 19 20.99 25.17 19.84
N LEU A 20 19.93 24.46 19.42
CA LEU A 20 18.68 25.10 18.98
C LEU A 20 17.62 25.24 20.09
N LEU A 21 17.92 24.81 21.31
CA LEU A 21 16.96 24.71 22.42
C LEU A 21 17.16 25.76 23.53
N LEU A 22 18.16 26.63 23.42
CA LEU A 22 18.39 27.71 24.37
C LEU A 22 18.37 29.04 23.62
N MET A 23 17.28 29.80 23.81
CA MET A 23 17.04 31.22 23.51
C MET A 23 15.89 31.48 22.52
N ALA A 24 14.69 31.76 23.06
CA ALA A 24 13.90 32.94 22.67
C ALA A 24 12.69 33.12 23.61
N PRO A 25 12.34 34.37 24.01
CA PRO A 25 11.44 34.65 25.13
C PRO A 25 9.96 34.84 24.73
N ASN A 26 9.12 34.82 25.77
CA ASN A 26 7.66 35.06 25.77
C ASN A 26 7.22 36.25 24.91
N PHE A 27 6.20 36.06 24.07
CA PHE A 27 5.33 37.14 23.59
C PHE A 27 3.86 36.72 23.58
N SER A 28 3.05 37.58 24.20
CA SER A 28 1.60 37.55 24.30
C SER A 28 0.93 38.26 23.11
N GLY A 29 -0.28 37.81 22.75
CA GLY A 29 -1.31 38.68 22.15
C GLY A 29 -1.71 38.43 20.69
N VAL A 30 -3.02 38.19 20.52
CA VAL A 30 -3.92 38.46 19.38
C VAL A 30 -4.11 37.35 18.31
N GLU A 31 -5.36 36.89 18.23
CA GLU A 31 -5.93 35.97 17.23
C GLU A 31 -6.10 36.61 15.85
N SER A 32 -5.82 35.85 14.79
CA SER A 32 -6.48 35.96 13.47
C SER A 32 -6.41 34.64 12.70
N PRO A 33 -7.38 34.35 11.81
CA PRO A 33 -7.62 33.00 11.28
C PRO A 33 -6.89 32.79 9.95
N ARG A 34 -6.37 31.56 9.76
CA ARG A 34 -5.51 31.06 8.66
C ARG A 34 -4.00 31.14 8.97
N ARG A 35 -3.57 30.31 9.91
CA ARG A 35 -2.14 30.00 10.07
C ARG A 35 -1.65 29.21 8.85
N LYS A 36 -0.61 29.76 8.20
CA LYS A 36 0.33 29.05 7.31
C LYS A 36 0.61 27.64 7.85
N LEU A 37 0.70 26.63 6.99
CA LEU A 37 1.12 25.27 7.35
C LEU A 37 2.40 25.35 8.19
N GLY A 38 2.23 25.23 9.52
CA GLY A 38 3.31 25.34 10.50
C GLY A 38 4.28 24.16 10.38
N LEU A 39 5.36 24.21 11.16
CA LEU A 39 6.29 23.10 11.29
C LEU A 39 5.51 21.83 11.71
N LEU A 40 6.00 20.63 11.39
CA LEU A 40 5.30 19.37 11.72
C LEU A 40 4.85 19.29 13.20
N ARG A 41 5.60 19.93 14.12
CA ARG A 41 5.26 20.04 15.54
C ARG A 41 3.95 20.79 15.83
N ASP A 42 3.55 21.71 14.96
CA ASP A 42 2.36 22.57 15.12
C ASP A 42 1.08 21.88 14.63
N GLN A 43 1.21 20.71 13.98
CA GLN A 43 0.09 19.91 13.50
C GLN A 43 -0.57 19.07 14.60
N VAL A 44 0.13 18.85 15.72
CA VAL A 44 -0.41 18.09 16.85
C VAL A 44 -1.14 19.04 17.80
N GLN A 45 -2.46 18.94 17.83
CA GLN A 45 -3.31 19.77 18.70
C GLN A 45 -3.97 18.89 19.77
N LEU A 46 -3.90 19.34 21.02
CA LEU A 46 -4.65 18.74 22.13
C LEU A 46 -6.04 19.38 22.21
N VAL A 47 -7.06 18.54 22.37
CA VAL A 47 -8.45 18.94 22.56
C VAL A 47 -8.94 18.34 23.87
N LYS A 48 -9.67 19.12 24.66
CA LYS A 48 -10.28 18.61 25.90
C LYS A 48 -11.52 17.79 25.53
N ARG A 49 -11.66 16.58 26.06
CA ARG A 49 -12.88 15.78 25.85
C ARG A 49 -14.09 16.51 26.47
N LYS A 50 -15.22 16.48 25.76
CA LYS A 50 -16.45 17.16 26.19
C LYS A 50 -16.98 16.63 27.53
N ASP A 51 -16.78 15.34 27.78
CA ASP A 51 -17.40 14.63 28.92
C ASP A 51 -16.38 14.19 29.99
N CYS A 52 -15.10 14.56 29.88
CA CYS A 52 -14.11 14.26 30.90
C CYS A 52 -12.99 15.30 31.00
N ALA A 53 -12.29 15.33 32.14
CA ALA A 53 -11.16 16.23 32.37
C ALA A 53 -9.90 15.88 31.57
N LYS A 54 -9.92 14.79 30.76
CA LYS A 54 -8.78 14.35 29.95
C LYS A 54 -8.70 15.07 28.62
N TYR A 55 -7.48 15.16 28.11
CA TYR A 55 -7.16 15.65 26.78
C TYR A 55 -6.96 14.50 25.80
N GLU A 56 -7.36 14.71 24.55
CA GLU A 56 -7.13 13.84 23.41
C GLU A 56 -6.45 14.60 22.28
N ILE A 57 -5.89 13.88 21.31
CA ILE A 57 -5.26 14.49 20.13
C ILE A 57 -6.31 14.70 19.05
N ALA A 58 -6.37 15.91 18.49
CA ALA A 58 -7.22 16.23 17.35
C ALA A 58 -6.89 15.30 16.16
N SER A 59 -7.92 14.81 15.48
CA SER A 59 -7.73 13.96 14.30
C SER A 59 -7.05 14.74 13.18
N ILE A 60 -5.96 14.20 12.67
CA ILE A 60 -5.25 14.68 11.49
C ILE A 60 -5.90 14.03 10.28
N GLN A 61 -6.53 14.85 9.42
CA GLN A 61 -7.28 14.37 8.27
C GLN A 61 -6.38 13.79 7.17
N GLU A 62 -5.19 14.35 7.01
CA GLU A 62 -4.23 13.91 5.99
C GLU A 62 -3.47 12.65 6.43
N ALA A 63 -3.33 11.71 5.52
CA ALA A 63 -2.53 10.52 5.76
C ALA A 63 -1.03 10.86 5.70
N LEU A 64 -0.28 10.42 6.70
CA LEU A 64 1.14 10.74 6.88
C LEU A 64 2.03 9.62 6.35
N SER A 65 3.23 9.95 5.87
CA SER A 65 4.25 8.92 5.60
C SER A 65 4.71 8.27 6.91
N PHE A 66 5.29 7.07 6.82
CA PHE A 66 5.82 6.33 7.97
C PHE A 66 6.70 7.18 8.91
N GLU A 67 7.64 7.95 8.37
CA GLU A 67 8.54 8.81 9.15
C GLU A 67 7.84 10.02 9.78
N LYS A 68 6.94 10.69 9.04
CA LYS A 68 6.17 11.81 9.58
C LYS A 68 5.22 11.33 10.67
N GLY A 69 4.55 10.20 10.43
CA GLY A 69 3.67 9.54 11.39
C GLY A 69 4.40 9.16 12.67
N PHE A 70 5.62 8.60 12.57
CA PHE A 70 6.47 8.30 13.71
C PHE A 70 6.70 9.55 14.58
N TYR A 71 7.17 10.66 13.98
CA TYR A 71 7.42 11.91 14.71
C TYR A 71 6.16 12.44 15.41
N ILE A 72 5.03 12.44 14.70
CA ILE A 72 3.74 12.92 15.21
C ILE A 72 3.23 12.06 16.36
N VAL A 73 3.38 10.73 16.29
CA VAL A 73 3.00 9.83 17.39
C VAL A 73 3.86 10.07 18.62
N ILE A 74 5.19 10.16 18.48
CA ILE A 74 6.09 10.46 19.61
C ILE A 74 5.69 11.79 20.27
N ARG A 75 5.43 12.83 19.47
CA ARG A 75 5.01 14.13 19.99
C ARG A 75 3.66 14.06 20.70
N SER A 76 2.72 13.29 20.17
CA SER A 76 1.42 13.04 20.76
C SER A 76 1.54 12.35 22.12
N CYS A 77 2.39 11.32 22.23
CA CYS A 77 2.68 10.64 23.50
C CYS A 77 3.19 11.62 24.57
N GLN A 78 4.17 12.45 24.23
CA GLN A 78 4.73 13.45 25.15
C GLN A 78 3.67 14.42 25.66
N LEU A 79 2.83 14.94 24.76
CA LEU A 79 1.77 15.89 25.08
C LEU A 79 0.69 15.27 25.97
N LEU A 80 0.28 14.03 25.70
CA LEU A 80 -0.70 13.32 26.51
C LEU A 80 -0.18 13.02 27.92
N VAL A 81 1.08 12.58 28.05
CA VAL A 81 1.70 12.33 29.37
C VAL A 81 1.84 13.62 30.19
N GLN A 82 2.11 14.76 29.54
CA GLN A 82 2.22 16.07 30.21
C GLN A 82 0.89 16.63 30.70
N LYS A 83 -0.23 16.30 30.04
CA LYS A 83 -1.54 16.93 30.30
C LYS A 83 -2.54 16.04 31.01
N ASN A 84 -2.40 14.73 30.89
CA ASN A 84 -3.25 13.77 31.56
C ASN A 84 -2.50 13.13 32.72
N GLU A 85 -3.23 12.69 33.75
CA GLU A 85 -2.73 11.87 34.83
C GLU A 85 -3.02 10.38 34.58
N GLY A 86 -2.25 9.50 35.23
CA GLY A 86 -2.37 8.04 35.09
C GLY A 86 -1.77 7.47 33.80
N ILE A 87 -2.15 6.22 33.48
CA ILE A 87 -1.69 5.51 32.28
C ILE A 87 -2.37 6.05 31.02
N ILE A 88 -1.56 6.26 29.98
CA ILE A 88 -1.95 6.64 28.62
C ILE A 88 -1.98 5.39 27.75
N LEU A 89 -3.14 5.08 27.18
CA LEU A 89 -3.36 3.94 26.30
C LEU A 89 -3.36 4.36 24.84
N ILE A 90 -2.52 3.69 24.05
CA ILE A 90 -2.35 3.96 22.63
C ILE A 90 -2.70 2.71 21.83
N GLY A 91 -3.70 2.79 20.97
CA GLY A 91 -4.06 1.72 20.04
C GLY A 91 -3.34 1.92 18.70
N ILE A 92 -2.65 0.89 18.23
CA ILE A 92 -2.03 0.84 16.91
C ILE A 92 -2.65 -0.31 16.12
N ALA A 93 -3.50 0.01 15.15
CA ALA A 93 -4.18 -0.97 14.31
C ALA A 93 -3.85 -0.81 12.82
N GLY A 94 -4.28 -1.79 12.03
CA GLY A 94 -3.93 -1.92 10.62
C GLY A 94 -4.03 -3.37 10.17
N PRO A 95 -4.19 -3.63 8.86
CA PRO A 95 -4.24 -5.00 8.36
C PRO A 95 -2.96 -5.77 8.66
N SER A 96 -3.05 -7.09 8.69
CA SER A 96 -1.87 -7.96 8.77
C SER A 96 -0.90 -7.61 7.62
N GLY A 97 0.41 -7.57 7.90
CA GLY A 97 1.42 -7.14 6.94
C GLY A 97 1.63 -5.62 6.81
N ALA A 98 0.77 -4.77 7.38
CA ALA A 98 0.90 -3.30 7.25
C ALA A 98 2.18 -2.68 7.88
N GLY A 99 2.90 -3.42 8.71
CA GLY A 99 4.09 -2.94 9.41
C GLY A 99 3.82 -2.30 10.78
N LYS A 100 2.67 -2.60 11.40
CA LYS A 100 2.33 -2.17 12.77
C LYS A 100 3.40 -2.57 13.79
N THR A 101 3.80 -3.85 13.81
CA THR A 101 4.80 -4.38 14.75
C THR A 101 6.14 -3.64 14.59
N VAL A 102 6.59 -3.44 13.35
CA VAL A 102 7.82 -2.67 13.04
C VAL A 102 7.69 -1.21 13.49
N PHE A 103 6.52 -0.59 13.29
CA PHE A 103 6.25 0.77 13.76
C PHE A 103 6.29 0.86 15.29
N THR A 104 5.68 -0.09 15.99
CA THR A 104 5.70 -0.20 17.45
C THR A 104 7.11 -0.43 17.98
N GLU A 105 7.88 -1.34 17.38
CA GLU A 105 9.28 -1.58 17.72
C GLU A 105 10.14 -0.31 17.57
N LYS A 106 9.93 0.46 16.50
CA LYS A 106 10.61 1.74 16.30
C LYS A 106 10.29 2.74 17.42
N ILE A 107 9.04 2.78 17.89
CA ILE A 107 8.64 3.61 19.04
C ILE A 107 9.30 3.15 20.33
N VAL A 108 9.30 1.84 20.62
CA VAL A 108 9.92 1.28 21.83
C VAL A 108 11.43 1.50 21.83
N ASN A 109 12.10 1.34 20.69
CA ASN A 109 13.54 1.61 20.57
C ASN A 109 13.88 3.08 20.87
N PHE A 110 12.98 4.02 20.54
CA PHE A 110 13.14 5.44 20.85
C PHE A 110 12.71 5.80 22.28
N MET A 111 11.71 5.11 22.84
CA MET A 111 11.21 5.26 24.21
C MET A 111 11.15 3.91 24.93
N PRO A 112 12.28 3.40 25.47
CA PRO A 112 12.38 2.03 26.00
C PRO A 112 11.48 1.72 27.21
N SER A 113 11.03 2.75 27.92
CA SER A 113 10.20 2.64 29.11
C SER A 113 8.70 2.40 28.84
N ILE A 114 8.30 2.17 27.58
CA ILE A 114 6.92 1.92 27.17
C ILE A 114 6.59 0.43 27.26
N ALA A 115 5.42 0.09 27.81
CA ALA A 115 4.92 -1.28 27.79
C ALA A 115 4.14 -1.57 26.49
N VAL A 116 4.31 -2.76 25.93
CA VAL A 116 3.60 -3.22 24.72
C VAL A 116 2.80 -4.47 25.00
N ILE A 117 1.51 -4.41 24.66
CA ILE A 117 0.57 -5.52 24.63
C ILE A 117 0.25 -5.80 23.15
N SER A 118 0.72 -6.94 22.64
CA SER A 118 0.31 -7.43 21.32
C SER A 118 -0.95 -8.27 21.47
N MET A 119 -2.02 -7.90 20.77
CA MET A 119 -3.31 -8.60 20.80
C MET A 119 -3.22 -10.02 20.23
N ASP A 120 -2.26 -10.31 19.35
CA ASP A 120 -2.09 -11.65 18.79
C ASP A 120 -1.81 -12.69 19.89
N ASN A 121 -1.23 -12.27 21.02
CA ASN A 121 -1.00 -13.12 22.18
C ASN A 121 -2.31 -13.59 22.86
N TYR A 122 -3.39 -12.85 22.67
CA TYR A 122 -4.69 -13.09 23.29
C TYR A 122 -5.60 -13.94 22.40
N ASN A 123 -5.09 -14.50 21.30
CA ASN A 123 -5.86 -15.42 20.49
C ASN A 123 -6.07 -16.77 21.23
N GLU A 124 -7.26 -17.36 21.08
CA GLU A 124 -7.60 -18.69 21.59
C GLU A 124 -7.92 -19.66 20.45
N SER A 125 -7.14 -20.72 20.35
CA SER A 125 -7.26 -21.70 19.25
C SER A 125 -8.57 -22.48 19.25
N SER A 126 -9.19 -22.67 20.41
CA SER A 126 -10.52 -23.28 20.56
C SER A 126 -11.63 -22.48 19.89
N ARG A 127 -11.38 -21.20 19.55
CA ARG A 127 -12.36 -20.29 18.92
C ARG A 127 -12.19 -20.17 17.41
N ILE A 128 -11.24 -20.90 16.82
CA ILE A 128 -11.04 -20.93 15.37
C ILE A 128 -12.21 -21.69 14.74
N ILE A 129 -12.95 -21.01 13.87
CA ILE A 129 -14.05 -21.58 13.09
C ILE A 129 -13.60 -21.58 11.63
N ASP A 130 -13.69 -22.73 10.96
CA ASP A 130 -13.35 -22.92 9.54
C ASP A 130 -11.96 -22.40 9.14
N GLY A 131 -10.97 -22.50 10.04
CA GLY A 131 -9.61 -22.00 9.80
C GLY A 131 -9.49 -20.48 9.70
N ASN A 132 -10.47 -19.73 10.22
CA ASN A 132 -10.46 -18.28 10.23
C ASN A 132 -9.69 -17.69 11.42
N PHE A 133 -8.45 -17.28 11.16
CA PHE A 133 -7.57 -16.64 12.14
C PHE A 133 -7.77 -15.12 12.27
N ASP A 134 -8.66 -14.52 11.49
CA ASP A 134 -8.96 -13.10 11.53
C ASP A 134 -10.36 -12.83 12.12
N ASP A 135 -11.09 -13.87 12.57
CA ASP A 135 -12.39 -13.69 13.22
C ASP A 135 -12.24 -12.87 14.52
N PRO A 136 -13.01 -11.79 14.73
CA PRO A 136 -12.96 -11.00 15.96
C PRO A 136 -13.19 -11.83 17.24
N ARG A 137 -13.90 -12.96 17.15
CA ARG A 137 -14.18 -13.87 18.27
C ARG A 137 -12.96 -14.66 18.72
N LEU A 138 -11.90 -14.70 17.92
CA LEU A 138 -10.65 -15.38 18.25
C LEU A 138 -9.95 -14.72 19.44
N THR A 139 -10.06 -13.40 19.55
CA THR A 139 -9.42 -12.63 20.62
C THR A 139 -10.22 -12.76 21.93
N ASP A 140 -9.54 -13.22 22.98
CA ASP A 140 -10.01 -13.21 24.37
C ASP A 140 -9.96 -11.79 24.93
N TYR A 141 -11.05 -11.06 24.73
CA TYR A 141 -11.18 -9.69 25.19
C TYR A 141 -11.29 -9.61 26.71
N GLU A 142 -11.80 -10.65 27.36
CA GLU A 142 -11.95 -10.73 28.80
C GLU A 142 -10.56 -10.62 29.47
N THR A 143 -9.63 -11.50 29.12
CA THR A 143 -8.26 -11.48 29.65
C THR A 143 -7.48 -10.24 29.19
N LEU A 144 -7.74 -9.73 27.98
CA LEU A 144 -7.12 -8.50 27.48
C LEU A 144 -7.56 -7.29 28.30
N LEU A 145 -8.85 -7.13 28.53
CA LEU A 145 -9.41 -6.01 29.29
C LEU A 145 -8.98 -6.07 30.76
N GLU A 146 -8.98 -7.24 31.38
CA GLU A 146 -8.48 -7.42 32.74
C GLU A 146 -7.03 -6.93 32.88
N ASN A 147 -6.15 -7.32 31.95
CA ASN A 147 -4.76 -6.86 31.93
C ASN A 147 -4.64 -5.34 31.68
N ILE A 148 -5.48 -4.78 30.81
CA ILE A 148 -5.50 -3.32 30.57
C ILE A 148 -5.91 -2.57 31.85
N TYR A 149 -6.97 -3.01 32.53
CA TYR A 149 -7.42 -2.39 33.77
C TYR A 149 -6.40 -2.55 34.89
N GLY A 150 -5.79 -3.72 35.04
CA GLY A 150 -4.70 -3.96 36.00
C GLY A 150 -3.56 -2.96 35.85
N LEU A 151 -3.08 -2.73 34.62
CA LEU A 151 -2.04 -1.73 34.36
C LEU A 151 -2.49 -0.31 34.69
N LYS A 152 -3.73 0.07 34.35
CA LYS A 152 -4.28 1.40 34.68
C LYS A 152 -4.36 1.65 36.19
N GLU A 153 -4.57 0.60 36.96
CA GLU A 153 -4.59 0.64 38.43
C GLU A 153 -3.20 0.54 39.08
N GLY A 154 -2.13 0.47 38.27
CA GLY A 154 -0.76 0.38 38.78
C GLY A 154 -0.38 -1.02 39.27
N ARG A 155 -1.01 -2.07 38.74
CA ARG A 155 -0.67 -3.47 39.04
C ARG A 155 0.04 -4.12 37.85
N SER A 156 1.09 -4.91 38.12
CA SER A 156 1.71 -5.76 37.10
C SER A 156 0.73 -6.86 36.65
N VAL A 157 0.82 -7.27 35.39
CA VAL A 157 -0.16 -8.16 34.76
C VAL A 157 0.50 -9.34 34.04
N LYS A 158 -0.25 -10.42 33.81
CA LYS A 158 0.23 -11.63 33.12
C LYS A 158 -0.31 -11.65 31.69
N VAL A 159 0.56 -11.31 30.74
CA VAL A 159 0.23 -11.34 29.32
C VAL A 159 0.53 -12.74 28.78
N PRO A 160 -0.43 -13.40 28.09
CA PRO A 160 -0.17 -14.69 27.46
C PRO A 160 0.95 -14.61 26.41
N ILE A 161 1.53 -15.75 26.07
CA ILE A 161 2.49 -15.91 24.98
C ILE A 161 1.85 -16.85 23.97
N TYR A 162 1.70 -16.40 22.73
CA TYR A 162 1.11 -17.20 21.65
C TYR A 162 2.19 -17.70 20.70
N ASP A 163 2.20 -19.00 20.44
CA ASP A 163 3.04 -19.61 19.41
C ASP A 163 2.23 -19.80 18.13
N PHE A 164 2.61 -19.09 17.08
CA PHE A 164 1.97 -19.16 15.77
C PHE A 164 2.21 -20.50 15.06
N LYS A 165 3.27 -21.24 15.41
CA LYS A 165 3.56 -22.55 14.78
C LYS A 165 2.62 -23.62 15.32
N SER A 166 2.47 -23.70 16.63
CA SER A 166 1.52 -24.63 17.27
C SER A 166 0.09 -24.10 17.31
N SER A 167 -0.12 -22.83 16.90
CA SER A 167 -1.40 -22.13 16.99
C SER A 167 -2.02 -22.22 18.39
N CYS A 168 -1.23 -22.05 19.46
CA CYS A 168 -1.73 -22.13 20.83
C CYS A 168 -0.96 -21.23 21.81
N ARG A 169 -1.56 -20.96 22.97
CA ARG A 169 -0.88 -20.24 24.06
C ARG A 169 0.09 -21.18 24.77
N THR A 170 1.34 -20.77 24.90
CA THR A 170 2.43 -21.61 25.46
C THR A 170 2.88 -21.18 26.85
N GLY A 171 2.38 -20.06 27.36
CA GLY A 171 2.70 -19.58 28.70
C GLY A 171 2.25 -18.14 28.93
N TYR A 172 2.85 -17.51 29.94
CA TYR A 172 2.60 -16.11 30.30
C TYR A 172 3.91 -15.41 30.60
N ARG A 173 3.97 -14.12 30.26
CA ARG A 173 5.02 -13.19 30.71
C ARG A 173 4.42 -12.13 31.62
N THR A 174 5.17 -11.71 32.63
CA THR A 174 4.79 -10.56 33.45
C THR A 174 5.11 -9.28 32.70
N VAL A 175 4.16 -8.34 32.70
CA VAL A 175 4.36 -6.97 32.23
C VAL A 175 4.15 -6.04 33.41
N ASP A 176 5.21 -5.34 33.79
CA ASP A 176 5.17 -4.35 34.86
C ASP A 176 4.57 -3.03 34.37
N VAL A 177 4.12 -2.23 35.34
CA VAL A 177 3.60 -0.89 35.06
C VAL A 177 4.73 -0.02 34.50
N PRO A 178 4.58 0.56 33.30
CA PRO A 178 5.66 1.31 32.68
C PRO A 178 5.88 2.66 33.38
N ASN A 179 7.13 2.96 33.72
CA ASN A 179 7.52 4.28 34.27
C ASN A 179 7.20 5.44 33.32
N SER A 180 7.15 5.18 32.00
CA SER A 180 6.73 6.17 31.00
C SER A 180 5.25 6.56 31.11
N ARG A 181 4.47 5.78 31.86
CA ARG A 181 3.01 5.82 31.91
C ARG A 181 2.32 5.54 30.58
N ILE A 182 3.02 5.00 29.59
CA ILE A 182 2.47 4.70 28.26
C ILE A 182 2.38 3.18 28.07
N VAL A 183 1.20 2.73 27.65
CA VAL A 183 0.94 1.35 27.24
C VAL A 183 0.44 1.37 25.79
N ILE A 184 1.14 0.66 24.91
CA ILE A 184 0.74 0.46 23.51
C ILE A 184 0.02 -0.87 23.40
N ILE A 185 -1.19 -0.85 22.80
CA ILE A 185 -1.94 -2.02 22.38
C ILE A 185 -1.83 -2.11 20.86
N GLU A 186 -1.18 -3.14 20.36
CA GLU A 186 -0.96 -3.37 18.93
C GLU A 186 -1.70 -4.62 18.46
N GLY A 187 -2.37 -4.53 17.32
CA GLY A 187 -3.09 -5.65 16.74
C GLY A 187 -4.05 -5.24 15.64
N ILE A 188 -4.56 -6.20 14.87
CA ILE A 188 -5.51 -5.92 13.77
C ILE A 188 -6.82 -5.28 14.27
N TYR A 189 -7.23 -5.59 15.50
CA TYR A 189 -8.44 -5.07 16.17
C TYR A 189 -8.14 -4.07 17.29
N ALA A 190 -6.95 -3.46 17.34
CA ALA A 190 -6.58 -2.56 18.44
C ALA A 190 -7.42 -1.29 18.50
N LEU A 191 -8.17 -0.95 17.44
CA LEU A 191 -9.07 0.19 17.35
C LEU A 191 -10.56 -0.19 17.46
N SER A 192 -10.85 -1.45 17.83
CA SER A 192 -12.22 -1.96 17.92
C SER A 192 -13.07 -1.24 18.96
N GLU A 193 -14.39 -1.32 18.80
CA GLU A 193 -15.35 -0.66 19.69
C GLU A 193 -15.16 -1.04 21.16
N ARG A 194 -14.65 -2.25 21.43
CA ARG A 194 -14.37 -2.73 22.79
C ARG A 194 -13.21 -2.00 23.46
N LEU A 195 -12.22 -1.55 22.68
CA LEU A 195 -11.02 -0.87 23.19
C LEU A 195 -11.12 0.65 23.04
N ARG A 196 -11.78 1.12 21.99
CA ARG A 196 -11.87 2.54 21.59
C ARG A 196 -12.21 3.52 22.74
N PRO A 197 -13.14 3.23 23.68
CA PRO A 197 -13.44 4.12 24.79
C PRO A 197 -12.27 4.31 25.77
N LEU A 198 -11.39 3.31 25.86
CA LEU A 198 -10.25 3.27 26.78
C LEU A 198 -9.00 3.97 26.21
N LEU A 199 -8.90 4.13 24.89
CA LEU A 199 -7.73 4.66 24.21
C LEU A 199 -7.68 6.18 24.28
N ASP A 200 -6.51 6.71 24.65
CA ASP A 200 -6.21 8.15 24.62
C ASP A 200 -5.67 8.56 23.22
N LEU A 201 -5.03 7.64 22.50
CA LEU A 201 -4.56 7.84 21.12
C LEU A 201 -4.88 6.63 20.23
N ARG A 202 -5.38 6.90 19.02
CA ARG A 202 -5.69 5.89 18.02
C ARG A 202 -4.86 6.14 16.77
N VAL A 203 -4.06 5.17 16.38
CA VAL A 203 -3.17 5.23 15.21
C VAL A 203 -3.50 4.09 14.27
N SER A 204 -3.67 4.40 12.99
CA SER A 204 -3.76 3.38 11.94
C SER A 204 -2.50 3.36 11.08
N VAL A 205 -2.03 2.17 10.76
CA VAL A 205 -0.89 1.93 9.84
C VAL A 205 -1.39 1.06 8.70
N THR A 206 -1.29 1.54 7.46
CA THR A 206 -1.71 0.81 6.25
C THR A 206 -0.66 0.95 5.16
N GLY A 207 -0.42 -0.08 4.36
CA GLY A 207 0.49 -0.03 3.20
C GLY A 207 -0.22 -0.12 1.85
N GLY A 208 -1.54 -0.17 1.86
CA GLY A 208 -2.38 -0.53 0.72
C GLY A 208 -2.79 -2.00 0.84
N VAL A 209 -4.09 -2.27 0.67
CA VAL A 209 -4.69 -3.56 1.04
C VAL A 209 -3.97 -4.74 0.37
N HIS A 210 -3.60 -4.60 -0.89
CA HIS A 210 -2.86 -5.64 -1.60
C HIS A 210 -1.43 -5.88 -1.16
N PHE A 211 -0.65 -4.81 -0.96
CA PHE A 211 0.73 -4.96 -0.53
C PHE A 211 0.81 -5.54 0.87
N ASP A 212 -0.15 -5.19 1.73
CA ASP A 212 -0.24 -5.74 3.08
C ASP A 212 -0.58 -7.24 3.04
N LEU A 213 -1.46 -7.66 2.13
CA LEU A 213 -1.73 -9.07 1.86
C LEU A 213 -0.50 -9.83 1.35
N VAL A 214 0.24 -9.28 0.38
CA VAL A 214 1.49 -9.91 -0.11
C VAL A 214 2.52 -10.07 1.01
N LYS A 215 2.69 -9.02 1.83
CA LYS A 215 3.59 -9.08 3.00
C LYS A 215 3.17 -10.19 3.97
N ARG A 216 1.86 -10.34 4.21
CA ARG A 216 1.31 -11.43 5.03
C ARG A 216 1.67 -12.79 4.41
N VAL A 217 1.41 -13.00 3.11
CA VAL A 217 1.74 -14.26 2.42
C VAL A 217 3.20 -14.62 2.63
N LEU A 218 4.10 -13.70 2.29
CA LEU A 218 5.53 -13.96 2.35
C LEU A 218 6.02 -14.25 3.76
N ARG A 219 5.46 -13.54 4.75
CA ARG A 219 5.76 -13.76 6.16
C ARG A 219 5.26 -15.13 6.63
N ASP A 220 4.07 -15.53 6.22
CA ASP A 220 3.43 -16.75 6.69
C ASP A 220 4.05 -18.00 6.02
N ILE A 221 4.43 -17.94 4.73
CA ILE A 221 5.28 -18.95 4.05
C ILE A 221 6.56 -19.21 4.87
N GLN A 222 7.27 -18.15 5.25
CA GLN A 222 8.52 -18.26 6.01
C GLN A 222 8.34 -18.82 7.43
N ARG A 223 7.16 -18.65 8.03
CA ARG A 223 6.89 -19.03 9.44
C ARG A 223 6.36 -20.46 9.57
N ALA A 224 5.51 -20.89 8.65
CA ALA A 224 4.72 -22.10 8.80
C ALA A 224 5.07 -23.20 7.78
N GLY A 225 5.91 -22.92 6.78
CA GLY A 225 6.20 -23.87 5.70
C GLY A 225 4.95 -24.23 4.88
N GLN A 226 3.93 -23.36 4.89
CA GLN A 226 2.69 -23.54 4.15
C GLN A 226 2.91 -23.26 2.66
N GLU A 227 2.23 -24.06 1.83
CA GLU A 227 2.28 -23.89 0.39
C GLU A 227 1.56 -22.58 -0.02
N PRO A 228 2.13 -21.81 -0.97
CA PRO A 228 1.61 -20.49 -1.34
C PRO A 228 0.13 -20.46 -1.79
N GLU A 229 -0.35 -21.55 -2.38
CA GLU A 229 -1.71 -21.69 -2.92
C GLU A 229 -2.77 -21.65 -1.81
N GLU A 230 -2.52 -22.32 -0.69
CA GLU A 230 -3.43 -22.36 0.47
C GLU A 230 -3.60 -20.97 1.10
N ILE A 231 -2.50 -20.21 1.14
CA ILE A 231 -2.45 -18.89 1.75
C ILE A 231 -3.28 -17.88 0.93
N ILE A 232 -3.29 -18.00 -0.40
CA ILE A 232 -4.04 -17.08 -1.26
C ILE A 232 -5.53 -17.37 -1.22
N HIS A 233 -5.91 -18.64 -1.16
CA HIS A 233 -7.31 -19.02 -0.92
C HIS A 233 -7.82 -18.43 0.41
N GLN A 234 -7.02 -18.57 1.48
CA GLN A 234 -7.31 -17.98 2.78
C GLN A 234 -7.45 -16.45 2.71
N ILE A 235 -6.63 -15.78 1.90
CA ILE A 235 -6.69 -14.32 1.75
C ILE A 235 -8.02 -13.85 1.16
N SER A 236 -8.50 -14.50 0.11
CA SER A 236 -9.69 -14.05 -0.59
C SER A 236 -10.98 -14.43 0.12
N GLU A 237 -11.04 -15.63 0.69
CA GLU A 237 -12.27 -16.14 1.30
C GLU A 237 -12.41 -15.71 2.76
N THR A 238 -11.29 -15.41 3.43
CA THR A 238 -11.30 -15.20 4.88
C THR A 238 -10.71 -13.84 5.27
N VAL A 239 -9.46 -13.55 4.91
CA VAL A 239 -8.75 -12.36 5.41
C VAL A 239 -9.41 -11.06 4.96
N TYR A 240 -9.70 -10.93 3.66
CA TYR A 240 -10.25 -9.68 3.14
C TYR A 240 -11.69 -9.43 3.60
N PRO A 241 -12.62 -10.40 3.56
CA PRO A 241 -13.95 -10.20 4.14
C PRO A 241 -13.91 -9.72 5.60
N MET A 242 -13.03 -10.29 6.42
CA MET A 242 -12.82 -9.86 7.81
C MET A 242 -12.26 -8.43 7.88
N TYR A 243 -11.28 -8.10 7.03
CA TYR A 243 -10.76 -6.74 6.93
C TYR A 243 -11.85 -5.73 6.57
N LYS A 244 -12.64 -6.01 5.53
CA LYS A 244 -13.70 -5.10 5.06
C LYS A 244 -14.82 -4.92 6.09
N ALA A 245 -15.21 -6.00 6.75
CA ALA A 245 -16.32 -6.00 7.69
C ALA A 245 -15.97 -5.35 9.04
N PHE A 246 -14.75 -5.59 9.55
CA PHE A 246 -14.41 -5.26 10.93
C PHE A 246 -13.22 -4.31 11.05
N ILE A 247 -12.13 -4.54 10.30
CA ILE A 247 -10.89 -3.76 10.48
C ILE A 247 -11.01 -2.38 9.82
N GLU A 248 -11.41 -2.30 8.55
CA GLU A 248 -11.46 -1.05 7.79
C GLU A 248 -12.32 0.04 8.45
N PRO A 249 -13.54 -0.26 8.96
CA PRO A 249 -14.33 0.73 9.69
C PRO A 249 -13.61 1.26 10.93
N ASP A 250 -12.93 0.40 11.69
CA ASP A 250 -12.18 0.78 12.89
C ASP A 250 -11.02 1.73 12.57
N LEU A 251 -10.30 1.48 11.47
CA LEU A 251 -9.17 2.32 11.04
C LEU A 251 -9.60 3.75 10.67
N GLN A 252 -10.85 3.95 10.23
CA GLN A 252 -11.36 5.29 9.94
C GLN A 252 -11.48 6.16 11.19
N THR A 253 -11.57 5.53 12.37
CA THR A 253 -11.68 6.21 13.65
C THR A 253 -10.34 6.73 14.19
N ALA A 254 -9.23 6.44 13.52
CA ALA A 254 -7.89 6.83 13.97
C ALA A 254 -7.72 8.37 14.02
N HIS A 255 -7.01 8.84 15.05
CA HIS A 255 -6.57 10.24 15.13
C HIS A 255 -5.41 10.51 14.17
N ILE A 256 -4.53 9.53 13.98
CA ILE A 256 -3.37 9.63 13.09
C ILE A 256 -3.41 8.46 12.12
N LYS A 257 -3.41 8.75 10.82
CA LYS A 257 -3.38 7.76 9.73
C LYS A 257 -1.99 7.73 9.10
N ILE A 258 -1.35 6.57 9.07
CA ILE A 258 0.02 6.40 8.57
C ILE A 258 0.02 5.45 7.38
N ILE A 259 0.63 5.88 6.28
CA ILE A 259 0.86 5.09 5.08
C ILE A 259 2.28 4.57 5.06
N ASN A 260 2.41 3.24 5.12
CA ASN A 260 3.65 2.50 4.98
C ASN A 260 3.85 2.02 3.54
N LYS A 261 4.53 2.84 2.74
CA LYS A 261 4.87 2.51 1.34
C LYS A 261 5.98 1.45 1.17
N PHE A 262 6.38 0.76 2.24
CA PHE A 262 7.39 -0.30 2.13
C PHE A 262 6.92 -1.36 1.13
N ASN A 263 7.75 -1.62 0.13
CA ASN A 263 7.46 -2.60 -0.90
C ASN A 263 8.14 -3.94 -0.56
N PRO A 264 7.38 -5.03 -0.32
CA PRO A 264 7.98 -6.33 -0.05
C PRO A 264 8.76 -6.88 -1.25
N LEU A 265 8.47 -6.41 -2.47
CA LEU A 265 9.10 -6.84 -3.72
C LEU A 265 10.53 -6.30 -3.86
N SER A 266 10.89 -5.21 -3.17
CA SER A 266 12.23 -4.62 -3.29
C SER A 266 13.35 -5.53 -2.77
N GLY A 267 13.00 -6.55 -1.97
CA GLY A 267 13.92 -7.58 -1.48
C GLY A 267 14.02 -8.82 -2.38
N PHE A 268 13.22 -8.94 -3.45
CA PHE A 268 13.30 -10.08 -4.36
C PHE A 268 14.47 -9.88 -5.31
N GLN A 269 15.58 -10.57 -5.01
CA GLN A 269 16.90 -10.40 -5.61
C GLN A 269 17.01 -10.78 -7.10
N ASN A 270 15.90 -11.16 -7.76
CA ASN A 270 15.91 -11.68 -9.14
C ASN A 270 14.92 -10.91 -10.04
N PRO A 271 15.13 -9.61 -10.31
CA PRO A 271 14.32 -8.88 -11.26
C PRO A 271 14.45 -9.48 -12.67
N THR A 272 13.36 -9.47 -13.43
CA THR A 272 13.43 -9.78 -14.87
C THR A 272 13.65 -8.48 -15.64
N TYR A 273 14.72 -8.42 -16.42
CA TYR A 273 15.00 -7.33 -17.35
C TYR A 273 14.32 -7.64 -18.69
N ILE A 274 13.56 -6.68 -19.21
CA ILE A 274 12.76 -6.84 -20.42
C ILE A 274 13.08 -5.70 -21.38
N LEU A 275 13.49 -6.04 -22.60
CA LEU A 275 13.54 -5.13 -23.74
C LEU A 275 12.37 -5.45 -24.67
N LYS A 276 11.53 -4.46 -24.94
CA LYS A 276 10.38 -4.58 -25.84
C LYS A 276 10.58 -3.71 -27.08
N SER A 277 10.33 -4.25 -28.26
CA SER A 277 10.38 -3.51 -29.53
C SER A 277 9.16 -3.82 -30.40
N PRO A 278 8.66 -2.88 -31.23
CA PRO A 278 7.59 -3.12 -32.19
C PRO A 278 8.11 -3.70 -33.52
N ARG A 279 9.42 -3.97 -33.67
CA ARG A 279 9.98 -4.55 -34.88
C ARG A 279 9.43 -5.97 -35.09
N ASN A 280 9.17 -6.30 -36.35
CA ASN A 280 8.79 -7.65 -36.77
C ASN A 280 10.04 -8.41 -37.21
N LEU A 281 10.29 -9.56 -36.60
CA LEU A 281 11.34 -10.49 -36.98
C LEU A 281 10.73 -11.84 -37.38
N SER A 282 11.37 -12.54 -38.30
CA SER A 282 10.98 -13.91 -38.64
C SER A 282 11.43 -14.89 -37.56
N VAL A 283 10.75 -16.05 -37.50
CA VAL A 283 11.13 -17.13 -36.57
C VAL A 283 12.57 -17.60 -36.83
N ASP A 284 13.01 -17.63 -38.08
CA ASP A 284 14.37 -18.05 -38.44
C ASP A 284 15.44 -17.09 -37.90
N GLN A 285 15.16 -15.79 -37.91
CA GLN A 285 16.06 -14.79 -37.33
C GLN A 285 16.19 -14.94 -35.81
N VAL A 286 15.10 -15.30 -35.13
CA VAL A 286 15.12 -15.56 -33.68
C VAL A 286 15.90 -16.85 -33.39
N LYS A 287 15.65 -17.92 -34.14
CA LYS A 287 16.35 -19.21 -33.99
C LYS A 287 17.85 -19.09 -34.23
N ALA A 288 18.29 -18.20 -35.11
CA ALA A 288 19.71 -17.96 -35.39
C ALA A 288 20.49 -17.41 -34.18
N VAL A 289 19.79 -16.81 -33.19
CA VAL A 289 20.41 -16.22 -32.00
C VAL A 289 20.57 -17.25 -30.87
N PHE A 290 19.76 -18.31 -30.85
CA PHE A 290 19.88 -19.37 -29.86
C PHE A 290 20.95 -20.40 -30.22
N SER A 291 21.59 -20.99 -29.20
CA SER A 291 22.38 -22.22 -29.37
C SER A 291 21.49 -23.41 -29.75
N LYS A 292 22.11 -24.53 -30.17
CA LYS A 292 21.40 -25.73 -30.67
C LYS A 292 20.34 -26.30 -29.71
N GLU A 293 20.45 -26.06 -28.40
CA GLU A 293 19.46 -26.44 -27.40
C GLU A 293 18.63 -25.20 -27.00
N HIS A 294 17.38 -25.16 -27.45
CA HIS A 294 16.37 -24.20 -27.01
C HIS A 294 14.99 -24.86 -26.99
N THR A 295 14.10 -24.30 -26.19
CA THR A 295 12.69 -24.69 -26.13
C THR A 295 11.85 -23.74 -26.97
N GLU A 296 10.93 -24.28 -27.76
CA GLU A 296 10.00 -23.52 -28.60
C GLU A 296 8.57 -23.91 -28.21
N THR A 297 7.78 -22.94 -27.77
CA THR A 297 6.39 -23.15 -27.34
C THR A 297 5.47 -22.06 -27.87
N MET A 298 4.23 -22.44 -28.18
CA MET A 298 3.15 -21.50 -28.46
C MET A 298 2.30 -21.37 -27.21
N GLU A 299 2.04 -20.13 -26.79
CA GLU A 299 1.32 -19.84 -25.55
C GLU A 299 0.20 -18.83 -25.83
N GLU A 300 -1.03 -19.14 -25.40
CA GLU A 300 -2.12 -18.16 -25.37
C GLU A 300 -2.33 -17.71 -23.92
N THR A 301 -2.28 -16.40 -23.71
CA THR A 301 -2.37 -15.79 -22.38
C THR A 301 -3.46 -14.74 -22.33
N TYR A 302 -4.26 -14.79 -21.26
CA TYR A 302 -5.29 -13.80 -20.96
C TYR A 302 -4.92 -13.11 -19.64
N ASP A 303 -4.55 -11.84 -19.72
CA ASP A 303 -4.22 -11.04 -18.56
C ASP A 303 -5.40 -10.13 -18.20
N ILE A 304 -5.96 -10.34 -17.02
CA ILE A 304 -7.03 -9.52 -16.45
C ILE A 304 -6.35 -8.54 -15.48
N TYR A 305 -6.41 -7.26 -15.82
CA TYR A 305 -5.92 -6.18 -14.96
C TYR A 305 -7.07 -5.69 -14.08
N LEU A 306 -6.89 -5.87 -12.77
CA LEU A 306 -7.86 -5.53 -11.75
C LEU A 306 -7.46 -4.21 -11.09
N LEU A 307 -8.37 -3.25 -11.11
CA LEU A 307 -8.25 -1.97 -10.44
C LEU A 307 -8.66 -2.12 -8.98
N PRO A 308 -7.82 -1.66 -8.02
CA PRO A 308 -8.20 -1.65 -6.62
C PRO A 308 -9.38 -0.74 -6.28
N PRO A 309 -10.18 -1.11 -5.26
CA PRO A 309 -11.31 -0.30 -4.85
C PRO A 309 -10.83 1.07 -4.34
N GLY A 310 -11.46 2.13 -4.84
CA GLY A 310 -11.14 3.51 -4.47
C GLY A 310 -9.96 4.13 -5.23
N GLU A 311 -9.28 3.38 -6.09
CA GLU A 311 -8.26 3.91 -7.00
C GLU A 311 -8.91 4.47 -8.28
N ASP A 312 -8.31 5.53 -8.82
CA ASP A 312 -8.76 6.12 -10.08
C ASP A 312 -8.17 5.32 -11.26
N PRO A 313 -8.99 4.81 -12.20
CA PRO A 313 -8.50 4.08 -13.36
C PRO A 313 -7.47 4.83 -14.21
N ASP A 314 -7.51 6.16 -14.23
CA ASP A 314 -6.63 6.99 -15.05
C ASP A 314 -5.27 7.27 -14.39
N ILE A 315 -5.16 7.08 -13.07
CA ILE A 315 -3.97 7.42 -12.28
C ILE A 315 -3.34 6.15 -11.66
N CYS A 316 -4.08 5.05 -11.59
CA CYS A 316 -3.62 3.82 -10.98
C CYS A 316 -2.39 3.25 -11.71
N GLN A 317 -1.32 3.04 -10.94
CA GLN A 317 -0.08 2.40 -11.42
C GLN A 317 0.08 0.98 -10.86
N SER A 318 -0.76 0.58 -9.89
CA SER A 318 -0.62 -0.64 -9.11
C SER A 318 -1.79 -1.59 -9.37
N TYR A 319 -1.98 -1.96 -10.63
CA TYR A 319 -2.96 -2.99 -11.01
C TYR A 319 -2.57 -4.36 -10.43
N LEU A 320 -3.56 -5.08 -9.92
CA LEU A 320 -3.40 -6.50 -9.66
C LEU A 320 -3.63 -7.26 -10.97
N ARG A 321 -2.71 -8.13 -11.36
CA ARG A 321 -2.82 -8.87 -12.62
C ARG A 321 -3.15 -10.33 -12.34
N MET A 322 -4.26 -10.81 -12.87
CA MET A 322 -4.57 -12.24 -12.90
C MET A 322 -4.37 -12.76 -14.33
N ARG A 323 -3.47 -13.72 -14.50
CA ARG A 323 -3.19 -14.36 -15.78
C ARG A 323 -3.88 -15.70 -15.87
N ASN A 324 -4.55 -15.98 -16.97
CA ASN A 324 -4.92 -17.33 -17.37
C ASN A 324 -3.99 -17.80 -18.51
N ARG A 325 -3.38 -18.96 -18.33
CA ARG A 325 -2.63 -19.67 -19.36
C ARG A 325 -3.15 -21.12 -19.40
N ASP A 326 -3.72 -21.50 -20.54
CA ASP A 326 -4.23 -22.87 -20.79
C ASP A 326 -5.18 -23.40 -19.68
N GLY A 327 -6.02 -22.51 -19.12
CA GLY A 327 -6.98 -22.85 -18.07
C GLY A 327 -6.43 -22.77 -16.64
N LYS A 328 -5.11 -22.58 -16.46
CA LYS A 328 -4.48 -22.32 -15.17
C LYS A 328 -4.46 -20.83 -14.89
N TYR A 329 -4.99 -20.45 -13.73
CA TYR A 329 -4.99 -19.06 -13.29
C TYR A 329 -3.82 -18.82 -12.36
N SER A 330 -3.16 -17.68 -12.53
CA SER A 330 -2.09 -17.23 -11.65
C SER A 330 -2.26 -15.77 -11.29
N LEU A 331 -2.15 -15.45 -10.01
CA LEU A 331 -2.15 -14.08 -9.53
C LEU A 331 -0.71 -13.54 -9.53
N MET A 332 -0.52 -12.38 -10.15
CA MET A 332 0.78 -11.75 -10.31
C MET A 332 0.82 -10.42 -9.55
N PHE A 333 1.78 -10.32 -8.64
CA PHE A 333 2.16 -9.07 -7.99
C PHE A 333 3.43 -8.57 -8.68
N GLU A 334 3.28 -7.56 -9.54
CA GLU A 334 4.35 -6.99 -10.34
C GLU A 334 4.48 -5.50 -10.01
N GLU A 335 5.70 -5.05 -9.74
CA GLU A 335 6.03 -3.63 -9.82
C GLU A 335 6.89 -3.43 -11.06
N TRP A 336 6.72 -2.28 -11.72
CA TRP A 336 7.48 -1.95 -12.90
C TRP A 336 8.38 -0.76 -12.59
N VAL A 337 9.68 -0.98 -12.70
CA VAL A 337 10.66 0.11 -12.67
C VAL A 337 11.17 0.27 -14.09
N THR A 338 10.98 1.46 -14.67
CA THR A 338 11.50 1.78 -16.00
C THR A 338 12.89 2.39 -15.85
N ASP A 339 13.89 1.70 -16.39
CA ASP A 339 15.26 2.21 -16.52
C ASP A 339 15.62 2.15 -18.01
N SER A 340 15.20 3.18 -18.74
CA SER A 340 15.22 3.21 -20.21
C SER A 340 16.59 2.78 -20.76
N PRO A 341 16.64 1.81 -21.70
CA PRO A 341 15.52 1.23 -22.47
C PRO A 341 14.79 0.05 -21.80
N PHE A 342 15.22 -0.37 -20.60
CA PHE A 342 14.70 -1.55 -19.92
C PHE A 342 13.40 -1.30 -19.16
N ILE A 343 12.56 -2.32 -19.18
CA ILE A 343 11.49 -2.52 -18.23
C ILE A 343 12.01 -3.54 -17.21
N ILE A 344 12.11 -3.16 -15.95
CA ILE A 344 12.53 -4.02 -14.84
C ILE A 344 11.27 -4.47 -14.10
N SER A 345 11.10 -5.79 -14.00
CA SER A 345 9.91 -6.41 -13.41
C SER A 345 10.29 -7.37 -12.28
N PRO A 346 10.42 -6.88 -11.03
CA PRO A 346 10.29 -7.73 -9.87
C PRO A 346 8.85 -8.24 -9.77
N ARG A 347 8.69 -9.56 -9.79
CA ARG A 347 7.37 -10.19 -9.74
C ARG A 347 7.34 -11.41 -8.85
N ILE A 348 6.18 -11.62 -8.25
CA ILE A 348 5.82 -12.88 -7.60
C ILE A 348 4.54 -13.36 -8.26
N THR A 349 4.49 -14.66 -8.56
CA THR A 349 3.36 -15.29 -9.22
C THR A 349 2.95 -16.50 -8.40
N PHE A 350 1.65 -16.69 -8.26
CA PHE A 350 1.08 -17.80 -7.51
C PHE A 350 -0.06 -18.42 -8.31
N GLU A 351 -0.16 -19.74 -8.33
CA GLU A 351 -1.32 -20.42 -8.93
C GLU A 351 -2.55 -20.23 -8.04
N VAL A 352 -3.71 -19.98 -8.67
CA VAL A 352 -4.95 -19.63 -7.96
C VAL A 352 -6.17 -20.27 -8.60
N SER A 353 -7.22 -20.44 -7.81
CA SER A 353 -8.53 -20.90 -8.27
C SER A 353 -9.29 -19.79 -9.02
N VAL A 354 -10.14 -20.16 -9.99
CA VAL A 354 -11.04 -19.23 -10.70
C VAL A 354 -11.97 -18.48 -9.73
N ARG A 355 -12.32 -19.11 -8.60
CA ARG A 355 -13.18 -18.51 -7.57
C ARG A 355 -12.60 -17.21 -7.00
N LEU A 356 -11.27 -17.08 -6.99
CA LEU A 356 -10.57 -15.89 -6.52
C LEU A 356 -11.01 -14.63 -7.27
N LEU A 357 -11.25 -14.73 -8.58
CA LEU A 357 -11.73 -13.58 -9.36
C LEU A 357 -13.10 -13.10 -8.86
N GLY A 358 -14.02 -14.03 -8.60
CA GLY A 358 -15.33 -13.72 -8.03
C GLY A 358 -15.21 -13.09 -6.64
N GLY A 359 -14.31 -13.62 -5.81
CA GLY A 359 -13.92 -13.02 -4.54
C GLY A 359 -13.48 -11.57 -4.74
N LEU A 360 -12.44 -11.32 -5.54
CA LEU A 360 -11.92 -9.97 -5.82
C LEU A 360 -13.03 -9.03 -6.34
N MET A 361 -13.91 -9.45 -7.23
CA MET A 361 -15.04 -8.62 -7.67
C MET A 361 -15.98 -8.23 -6.53
N ALA A 362 -16.36 -9.18 -5.66
CA ALA A 362 -17.16 -8.90 -4.47
C ALA A 362 -16.47 -7.93 -3.49
N LEU A 363 -15.14 -7.90 -3.52
CA LEU A 363 -14.30 -7.02 -2.71
C LEU A 363 -14.17 -5.58 -3.26
N GLY A 364 -14.82 -5.30 -4.39
CA GLY A 364 -14.84 -3.99 -5.02
C GLY A 364 -13.73 -3.77 -6.06
N TYR A 365 -12.98 -4.82 -6.40
CA TYR A 365 -12.11 -4.76 -7.58
C TYR A 365 -12.97 -4.62 -8.82
N SER A 366 -12.50 -3.82 -9.78
CA SER A 366 -13.12 -3.72 -11.09
C SER A 366 -12.13 -4.14 -12.17
N ILE A 367 -12.63 -4.74 -13.24
CA ILE A 367 -11.79 -5.10 -14.38
C ILE A 367 -11.49 -3.82 -15.16
N ALA A 368 -10.23 -3.39 -15.14
CA ALA A 368 -9.78 -2.21 -15.88
C ALA A 368 -9.53 -2.53 -17.37
N ALA A 369 -8.92 -3.69 -17.63
CA ALA A 369 -8.63 -4.17 -18.97
C ALA A 369 -8.45 -5.68 -18.96
N ILE A 370 -8.80 -6.31 -20.09
CA ILE A 370 -8.44 -7.69 -20.40
C ILE A 370 -7.55 -7.63 -21.64
N LEU A 371 -6.37 -8.22 -21.54
CA LEU A 371 -5.40 -8.32 -22.63
C LEU A 371 -5.28 -9.77 -23.04
N LYS A 372 -5.50 -10.04 -24.33
CA LYS A 372 -5.31 -11.35 -24.92
C LYS A 372 -4.06 -11.30 -25.78
N ARG A 373 -3.16 -12.24 -25.52
CA ARG A 373 -1.86 -12.30 -26.16
C ARG A 373 -1.54 -13.72 -26.59
N CYS A 374 -1.25 -13.87 -27.88
CA CYS A 374 -0.67 -15.07 -28.44
C CYS A 374 0.83 -14.86 -28.56
N SER A 375 1.63 -15.71 -27.93
CA SER A 375 3.08 -15.57 -27.88
C SER A 375 3.73 -16.81 -28.51
N HIS A 376 4.65 -16.58 -29.45
CA HIS A 376 5.61 -17.60 -29.84
C HIS A 376 6.86 -17.41 -28.99
N VAL A 377 7.13 -18.37 -28.11
CA VAL A 377 8.15 -18.27 -27.07
C VAL A 377 9.33 -19.18 -27.39
N PHE A 378 10.51 -18.59 -27.37
CA PHE A 378 11.79 -19.28 -27.50
C PHE A 378 12.56 -19.05 -26.20
N SER A 379 13.02 -20.12 -25.54
CA SER A 379 13.76 -19.98 -24.30
C SER A 379 14.94 -20.93 -24.22
N ASP A 380 16.06 -20.40 -23.72
CA ASP A 380 17.18 -21.17 -23.20
C ASP A 380 17.34 -20.91 -21.68
N ASP A 381 18.46 -21.35 -21.10
CA ASP A 381 18.75 -21.19 -19.67
C ASP A 381 18.96 -19.74 -19.22
N ARG A 382 19.24 -18.80 -20.13
CA ARG A 382 19.67 -17.42 -19.82
C ARG A 382 18.68 -16.36 -20.30
N VAL A 383 18.03 -16.57 -21.44
CA VAL A 383 17.16 -15.61 -22.11
C VAL A 383 15.90 -16.27 -22.65
N THR A 384 14.81 -15.51 -22.61
CA THR A 384 13.55 -15.86 -23.23
C THR A 384 13.17 -14.77 -24.23
N ILE A 385 12.93 -15.16 -25.48
CA ILE A 385 12.49 -14.28 -26.55
C ILE A 385 11.03 -14.61 -26.87
N LYS A 386 10.16 -13.60 -26.85
CA LYS A 386 8.74 -13.76 -27.13
C LYS A 386 8.33 -12.89 -28.31
N LEU A 387 7.72 -13.52 -29.32
CA LEU A 387 7.03 -12.83 -30.40
C LEU A 387 5.55 -12.75 -30.01
N ASP A 388 5.16 -11.60 -29.50
CA ASP A 388 3.84 -11.34 -28.93
C ASP A 388 2.93 -10.70 -29.99
N ARG A 389 1.75 -11.29 -30.21
CA ARG A 389 0.64 -10.64 -30.91
C ARG A 389 -0.42 -10.24 -29.88
N LEU A 390 -0.71 -8.95 -29.78
CA LEU A 390 -1.78 -8.42 -28.94
C LEU A 390 -3.03 -8.21 -29.77
N GLU A 391 -4.14 -8.86 -29.39
CA GLU A 391 -5.39 -8.73 -30.15
C GLU A 391 -6.02 -7.35 -30.02
N GLN A 392 -6.03 -6.78 -28.82
CA GLN A 392 -6.70 -5.50 -28.52
C GLN A 392 -6.09 -4.31 -29.28
N LEU A 393 -4.80 -4.37 -29.59
CA LEU A 393 -4.09 -3.33 -30.33
C LEU A 393 -3.87 -3.73 -31.80
N ASN A 394 -4.14 -5.00 -32.16
CA ASN A 394 -3.74 -5.63 -33.42
C ASN A 394 -2.27 -5.31 -33.80
N ARG A 395 -1.37 -5.44 -32.81
CA ARG A 395 0.06 -5.13 -32.95
C ARG A 395 0.92 -6.31 -32.55
N HIS A 396 2.10 -6.34 -33.17
CA HIS A 396 3.15 -7.29 -32.88
C HIS A 396 4.25 -6.61 -32.08
N TYR A 397 4.79 -7.33 -31.11
CA TYR A 397 5.94 -6.90 -30.33
C TYR A 397 6.89 -8.07 -30.15
N ILE A 398 8.17 -7.75 -30.09
CA ILE A 398 9.18 -8.69 -29.62
C ILE A 398 9.60 -8.29 -28.21
N GLN A 399 9.72 -9.28 -27.33
CA GLN A 399 10.27 -9.11 -25.99
C GLN A 399 11.49 -10.00 -25.81
N VAL A 400 12.61 -9.42 -25.38
CA VAL A 400 13.79 -10.16 -24.91
C VAL A 400 13.83 -10.03 -23.40
N GLN A 401 13.74 -11.15 -22.68
CA GLN A 401 13.65 -11.20 -21.23
C GLN A 401 14.78 -12.03 -20.64
N GLY A 402 15.32 -11.62 -19.50
CA GLY A 402 16.35 -12.41 -18.80
C GLY A 402 16.70 -11.85 -17.43
N ARG A 403 17.54 -12.57 -16.69
CA ARG A 403 18.01 -12.16 -15.35
C ARG A 403 19.29 -11.32 -15.40
N ASP A 404 20.07 -11.44 -16.46
CA ASP A 404 21.28 -10.65 -16.69
C ASP A 404 20.98 -9.52 -17.69
N ARG A 405 21.04 -8.28 -17.19
CA ARG A 405 20.79 -7.07 -17.98
C ARG A 405 21.74 -6.96 -19.18
N MET A 406 23.02 -7.30 -19.01
CA MET A 406 24.02 -7.16 -20.07
C MET A 406 23.80 -8.21 -21.16
N PHE A 407 23.47 -9.44 -20.76
CA PHE A 407 23.17 -10.51 -21.70
C PHE A 407 21.88 -10.24 -22.49
N VAL A 408 20.82 -9.76 -21.84
CA VAL A 408 19.57 -9.36 -22.51
C VAL A 408 19.83 -8.28 -23.56
N LYS A 409 20.69 -7.29 -23.25
CA LYS A 409 21.07 -6.27 -24.21
C LYS A 409 21.80 -6.88 -25.41
N PHE A 410 22.82 -7.70 -25.16
CA PHE A 410 23.61 -8.35 -26.20
C PHE A 410 22.74 -9.13 -27.19
N VAL A 411 21.79 -9.93 -26.69
CA VAL A 411 20.85 -10.69 -27.51
C VAL A 411 19.92 -9.77 -28.32
N ALA A 412 19.43 -8.68 -27.71
CA ALA A 412 18.59 -7.71 -28.42
C ALA A 412 19.35 -6.95 -29.52
N ASP A 413 20.64 -6.67 -29.29
CA ASP A 413 21.51 -6.03 -30.28
C ASP A 413 21.82 -6.98 -31.45
N GLN A 414 22.02 -8.29 -31.18
CA GLN A 414 22.13 -9.32 -32.23
C GLN A 414 20.86 -9.45 -33.09
N LEU A 415 19.69 -9.28 -32.48
CA LEU A 415 18.40 -9.22 -33.18
C LEU A 415 18.18 -7.88 -33.91
N GLY A 416 19.11 -6.92 -33.80
CA GLY A 416 19.02 -5.61 -34.43
C GLY A 416 17.87 -4.77 -33.88
N LEU A 417 17.55 -4.87 -32.60
CA LEU A 417 16.43 -4.13 -31.97
C LEU A 417 16.81 -2.72 -31.51
N GLU A 418 18.09 -2.35 -31.61
CA GLU A 418 18.62 -1.05 -31.19
C GLU A 418 17.82 0.13 -31.74
N GLY A 419 17.64 1.15 -30.90
CA GLY A 419 16.90 2.37 -31.21
C GLY A 419 15.38 2.23 -31.33
N SER A 420 14.83 1.01 -31.22
CA SER A 420 13.38 0.76 -31.35
C SER A 420 12.70 0.31 -30.04
N TYR A 421 13.38 0.48 -28.91
CA TYR A 421 12.87 0.03 -27.61
C TYR A 421 11.70 0.88 -27.10
N ILE A 422 10.67 0.21 -26.58
CA ILE A 422 9.51 0.85 -25.95
C ILE A 422 9.51 0.51 -24.46
N PRO A 423 9.93 1.44 -23.58
CA PRO A 423 10.00 1.23 -22.13
C PRO A 423 8.63 1.47 -21.47
N ARG A 424 7.55 0.93 -22.04
CA ARG A 424 6.19 0.98 -21.49
C ARG A 424 5.66 -0.44 -21.40
N THR A 425 4.93 -0.76 -20.35
CA THR A 425 4.19 -2.04 -20.21
C THR A 425 3.07 -2.13 -21.25
N TYR A 426 2.45 -3.30 -21.39
CA TYR A 426 1.31 -3.44 -22.30
C TYR A 426 0.05 -2.71 -21.81
N ILE A 427 -0.19 -2.68 -20.50
CA ILE A 427 -1.33 -1.95 -19.95
C ILE A 427 -1.19 -0.44 -20.20
N GLU A 428 0.01 0.12 -20.01
CA GLU A 428 0.30 1.52 -20.33
C GLU A 428 0.09 1.82 -21.83
N GLN A 429 0.45 0.89 -22.73
CA GLN A 429 0.18 1.06 -24.16
C GLN A 429 -1.31 1.09 -24.48
N ILE A 430 -2.11 0.20 -23.85
CA ILE A 430 -3.56 0.18 -24.05
C ILE A 430 -4.20 1.46 -23.52
N GLN A 431 -3.80 1.91 -22.33
CA GLN A 431 -4.28 3.17 -21.74
C GLN A 431 -3.90 4.37 -22.61
N PHE A 432 -2.66 4.41 -23.08
CA PHE A 432 -2.19 5.45 -24.00
C PHE A 432 -3.00 5.48 -25.28
N GLU A 433 -3.30 4.33 -25.88
CA GLU A 433 -4.08 4.28 -27.11
C GLU A 433 -5.53 4.69 -26.92
N LYS A 434 -6.13 4.37 -25.76
CA LYS A 434 -7.44 4.92 -25.37
C LYS A 434 -7.39 6.44 -25.27
N LEU A 435 -6.41 6.99 -24.54
CA LEU A 435 -6.22 8.43 -24.40
C LEU A 435 -6.03 9.13 -25.75
N VAL A 436 -5.22 8.57 -26.65
CA VAL A 436 -5.03 9.12 -28.00
C VAL A 436 -6.34 9.11 -28.77
N LYS A 437 -7.12 8.03 -28.74
CA LYS A 437 -8.44 7.97 -29.39
C LYS A 437 -9.39 9.03 -28.84
N ASP A 438 -9.42 9.23 -27.53
CA ASP A 438 -10.25 10.24 -26.89
C ASP A 438 -9.86 11.66 -27.30
N VAL A 439 -8.55 11.93 -27.41
CA VAL A 439 -8.02 13.21 -27.91
C VAL A 439 -8.37 13.40 -29.39
N MET A 440 -8.24 12.35 -30.22
CA MET A 440 -8.57 12.41 -31.64
C MET A 440 -10.08 12.57 -31.89
N ALA A 441 -10.92 12.16 -30.95
CA ALA A 441 -12.37 12.37 -30.97
C ALA A 441 -12.79 13.81 -30.55
N LEU A 442 -11.85 14.67 -30.13
CA LEU A 442 -12.16 16.07 -29.83
C LEU A 442 -12.50 16.85 -31.12
N PRO A 443 -13.42 17.83 -31.05
CA PRO A 443 -13.66 18.77 -32.14
C PRO A 443 -12.37 19.50 -32.57
N ASP A 444 -12.23 19.76 -33.86
CA ASP A 444 -10.98 20.28 -34.45
C ASP A 444 -10.57 21.67 -33.92
N ASP A 445 -11.55 22.47 -33.49
CA ASP A 445 -11.36 23.78 -32.82
C ASP A 445 -10.62 23.67 -31.48
N LEU A 446 -10.70 22.51 -30.81
CA LEU A 446 -10.02 22.24 -29.55
C LEU A 446 -8.64 21.63 -29.78
N LYS A 447 -8.46 20.83 -30.84
CA LYS A 447 -7.15 20.27 -31.23
C LYS A 447 -6.16 21.36 -31.61
N THR A 448 -6.62 22.32 -32.40
CA THR A 448 -5.82 23.49 -32.82
C THR A 448 -5.47 24.41 -31.65
N LYS A 449 -6.37 24.61 -30.68
CA LYS A 449 -6.10 25.39 -29.45
C LYS A 449 -5.11 24.72 -28.49
N LEU A 450 -5.00 23.40 -28.53
CA LEU A 450 -4.09 22.63 -27.67
C LEU A 450 -2.72 22.36 -28.32
N SER A 451 -2.47 22.88 -29.54
CA SER A 451 -1.21 22.72 -30.29
C SER A 451 -0.65 21.29 -30.27
N ILE A 452 -1.52 20.31 -30.54
CA ILE A 452 -1.11 18.90 -30.58
C ILE A 452 -0.67 18.61 -32.01
N ASP A 453 0.63 18.69 -32.27
CA ASP A 453 1.24 18.23 -33.53
C ASP A 453 1.22 16.70 -33.60
N GLU A 454 0.85 16.15 -34.76
CA GLU A 454 0.73 14.71 -35.00
C GLU A 454 2.05 13.94 -34.80
N ASP A 455 3.21 14.62 -34.93
CA ASP A 455 4.56 14.06 -34.77
C ASP A 455 5.09 14.01 -33.32
N LEU A 456 4.42 14.69 -32.37
CA LEU A 456 4.85 14.82 -30.96
C LEU A 456 4.41 13.66 -30.06
N VAL A 457 3.69 12.67 -30.59
CA VAL A 457 3.16 11.49 -29.87
C VAL A 457 4.30 10.54 -29.37
N SER A 458 5.55 10.83 -29.71
CA SER A 458 6.73 10.02 -29.37
C SER A 458 7.33 10.29 -27.98
N SER A 459 7.01 11.39 -27.28
CA SER A 459 7.57 11.65 -25.92
C SER A 459 6.65 12.50 -25.01
N PRO A 460 5.93 11.90 -24.03
CA PRO A 460 4.93 12.62 -23.24
C PRO A 460 5.17 12.58 -21.72
N LYS A 461 6.40 12.80 -21.22
CA LYS A 461 6.58 13.06 -19.77
C LYS A 461 5.95 14.41 -19.35
N ASP A 462 5.85 15.37 -20.25
CA ASP A 462 5.32 16.71 -19.96
C ASP A 462 3.80 16.87 -20.22
N MET A 463 3.16 15.96 -20.97
CA MET A 463 1.71 16.05 -21.22
C MET A 463 0.87 15.53 -20.04
N LEU A 464 1.34 14.50 -19.33
CA LEU A 464 0.62 13.94 -18.18
C LEU A 464 0.60 14.90 -16.98
N SER A 465 1.63 15.72 -16.78
CA SER A 465 1.66 16.73 -15.70
C SER A 465 0.80 17.96 -16.02
N ARG A 466 0.74 18.40 -17.28
CA ARG A 466 -0.02 19.59 -17.69
C ARG A 466 -1.50 19.30 -17.90
N ALA A 467 -1.85 18.18 -18.55
CA ALA A 467 -3.25 17.81 -18.78
C ALA A 467 -3.99 17.42 -17.48
N SER A 468 -3.29 16.85 -16.50
CA SER A 468 -3.86 16.58 -15.16
C SER A 468 -4.05 17.88 -14.38
N ALA A 469 -3.10 18.82 -14.42
CA ALA A 469 -3.22 20.12 -13.76
C ALA A 469 -4.39 20.96 -14.33
N ASP A 470 -4.56 20.99 -15.65
CA ASP A 470 -5.64 21.73 -16.30
C ASP A 470 -7.02 21.06 -16.14
N ARG A 471 -7.09 19.73 -16.12
CA ARG A 471 -8.33 19.00 -15.77
C ARG A 471 -8.71 19.19 -14.30
N ILE A 472 -7.74 19.24 -13.38
CA ILE A 472 -7.99 19.53 -11.96
C ILE A 472 -8.46 20.98 -11.78
N ALA A 473 -7.88 21.95 -12.49
CA ALA A 473 -8.30 23.35 -12.47
C ALA A 473 -9.73 23.54 -13.01
N MET A 474 -10.07 22.90 -14.15
CA MET A 474 -11.41 22.95 -14.73
C MET A 474 -12.46 22.17 -13.92
N ARG A 475 -12.08 21.02 -13.33
CA ARG A 475 -12.96 20.24 -12.43
C ARG A 475 -13.21 20.98 -11.11
N ASN A 476 -12.23 21.68 -10.55
CA ASN A 476 -12.41 22.54 -9.38
C ASN A 476 -13.29 23.76 -9.66
N GLN A 477 -13.25 24.33 -10.87
CA GLN A 477 -14.20 25.37 -11.29
C GLN A 477 -15.63 24.83 -11.46
N ARG A 478 -15.79 23.63 -12.03
CA ARG A 478 -17.11 22.95 -12.15
C ARG A 478 -17.66 22.52 -10.79
N LEU A 479 -16.84 22.00 -9.88
CA LEU A 479 -17.23 21.66 -8.51
C LEU A 479 -17.64 22.90 -7.70
N LYS A 480 -16.92 24.04 -7.85
CA LYS A 480 -17.33 25.32 -7.24
C LYS A 480 -18.67 25.82 -7.77
N ARG A 481 -18.93 25.69 -9.09
CA ARG A 481 -20.24 26.02 -9.69
C ARG A 481 -21.36 25.08 -9.23
N CYS A 482 -21.12 23.78 -9.12
CA CYS A 482 -22.08 22.83 -8.58
C CYS A 482 -22.36 23.06 -7.08
N HIS A 483 -21.35 23.41 -6.28
CA HIS A 483 -21.56 23.73 -4.86
C HIS A 483 -22.40 25.00 -4.68
N GLN A 484 -22.21 26.00 -5.55
CA GLN A 484 -23.02 27.22 -5.57
C GLN A 484 -24.46 26.96 -6.02
N PHE A 485 -24.68 25.99 -6.92
CA PHE A 485 -26.01 25.53 -7.34
C PHE A 485 -26.73 24.72 -6.25
N ILE A 486 -26.00 23.88 -5.51
CA ILE A 486 -26.54 23.10 -4.39
C ILE A 486 -26.90 24.01 -3.20
N LEU A 487 -26.10 25.05 -2.93
CA LEU A 487 -26.43 26.09 -1.94
C LEU A 487 -27.66 26.91 -2.33
N LEU A 488 -27.87 27.19 -3.62
CA LEU A 488 -29.06 27.88 -4.13
C LEU A 488 -30.32 27.01 -3.99
N ILE A 489 -30.21 25.71 -4.27
CA ILE A 489 -31.29 24.74 -4.09
C ILE A 489 -31.61 24.54 -2.60
N GLN A 490 -30.60 24.49 -1.71
CA GLN A 490 -30.83 24.44 -0.27
C GLN A 490 -31.51 25.70 0.26
N TYR A 491 -31.15 26.89 -0.23
CA TYR A 491 -31.81 28.16 0.14
C TYR A 491 -33.29 28.19 -0.30
N LEU A 492 -33.59 27.69 -1.51
CA LEU A 492 -34.96 27.59 -2.02
C LEU A 492 -35.81 26.58 -1.23
N ILE A 493 -35.22 25.46 -0.81
CA ILE A 493 -35.90 24.44 0.00
C ILE A 493 -36.13 24.95 1.44
N SER A 494 -35.18 25.69 2.03
CA SER A 494 -35.37 26.30 3.36
C SER A 494 -36.37 27.47 3.37
N GLY A 495 -36.55 28.17 2.24
CA GLY A 495 -37.57 29.22 2.11
C GLY A 495 -38.98 28.68 1.97
N PHE A 496 -39.16 27.47 1.42
CA PHE A 496 -40.48 26.85 1.25
C PHE A 496 -41.06 26.25 2.54
N PHE A 497 -40.21 26.00 3.55
CA PHE A 497 -40.61 25.47 4.86
C PHE A 497 -40.91 26.56 5.93
N LEU A 498 -40.78 27.84 5.58
CA LEU A 498 -41.02 28.97 6.48
C LEU A 498 -42.25 29.81 6.12
N LEU A 499 -43.02 29.39 5.10
CA LEU A 499 -44.20 30.11 4.60
C LEU A 499 -45.44 29.22 4.37
N ASN A 500 -45.49 28.03 4.98
CA ASN A 500 -46.72 27.24 5.15
C ASN A 500 -46.82 26.72 6.58
#